data_AF-A0A6I2VTV5-F1
#
_entry.id   AF-A0A6I2VTV5-F1
#
_cell.length_a   1.000
_cell.length_b   1.000
_cell.length_c   1.000
_cell.angle_alpha   90.00
_cell.angle_beta   90.00
_cell.angle_gamma   90.00
#
_symmetry.space_group_name_H-M   'P 1'
#
loop_
_entity.id
_entity.type
_entity.pdbx_description
1 polymer ?
#
loop_
_entity_poly.entity_id
_entity_poly.type
_entity_poly.pdbx_seq_one_letter_code
_entity_poly.pdbx_strand_id
1 'polypeptide(L)'
;MAHDWLELTRRSSFASHRLIGWIYWDPRAIELYAQLGIPNGTGYYVASRAAPLLPAGHQAVSAAFYSIHPKFIEFAVTLAEQHASWSDISAVRNQAVGEGLRQYVPEICNELESMRDELWRVADSLPESGRVCFAAHRQAPRVEDGLVSAWLAVNCIREWRGDTHFAVLTSEDISRVQAGILHDAHLNYGGWIAQSRGADVEAITQAFADLESRGLAEGGVVS
;
A
#
# COMPACT_ATOMS: atom_id res chain seq x y z
N MET A 1 24.65 15.70 19.12
CA MET A 1 24.24 14.33 19.51
C MET A 1 24.03 13.55 18.23
N ALA A 2 24.63 12.36 18.08
CA ALA A 2 24.39 11.54 16.90
C ALA A 2 22.93 11.06 16.92
N HIS A 3 22.21 11.20 15.82
CA HIS A 3 20.84 10.71 15.70
C HIS A 3 20.83 9.18 15.68
N ASP A 4 19.94 8.57 16.47
CA ASP A 4 19.62 7.15 16.34
C ASP A 4 18.72 6.95 15.11
N TRP A 5 19.35 6.72 13.97
CA TRP A 5 18.66 6.54 12.70
C TRP A 5 17.78 5.29 12.65
N LEU A 6 18.11 4.25 13.40
CA LEU A 6 17.31 3.03 13.44
C LEU A 6 15.98 3.28 14.15
N GLU A 7 16.03 3.91 15.33
CA GLU A 7 14.82 4.22 16.08
C GLU A 7 13.96 5.26 15.34
N LEU A 8 14.58 6.28 14.74
CA LEU A 8 13.86 7.25 13.90
C LEU A 8 13.18 6.57 12.71
N THR A 9 13.86 5.66 12.02
CA THR A 9 13.29 4.91 10.89
C THR A 9 12.11 4.05 11.34
N ARG A 10 12.24 3.34 12.47
CA ARG A 10 11.17 2.52 13.04
C ARG A 10 9.92 3.34 13.35
N ARG A 11 10.09 4.47 14.06
CA ARG A 11 9.00 5.39 14.42
C ARG A 11 8.35 6.01 13.18
N SER A 12 9.15 6.50 12.24
CA SER A 12 8.65 7.10 11.00
C SER A 12 7.91 6.10 10.12
N SER A 13 8.38 4.86 10.03
CA SER A 13 7.70 3.78 9.29
C SER A 13 6.30 3.53 9.84
N PHE A 14 6.18 3.45 11.17
CA PHE A 14 4.90 3.23 11.84
C PHE A 14 3.95 4.44 11.72
N ALA A 15 4.47 5.65 11.91
CA ALA A 15 3.70 6.88 11.74
C ALA A 15 3.18 7.03 10.31
N SER A 16 4.03 6.78 9.30
CA SER A 16 3.62 6.82 7.89
C SER A 16 2.55 5.76 7.61
N HIS A 17 2.67 4.55 8.17
CA HIS A 17 1.67 3.52 7.96
C HIS A 17 0.31 3.91 8.55
N ARG A 18 0.29 4.52 9.74
CA ARG A 18 -0.95 5.01 10.37
C ARG A 18 -1.58 6.17 9.61
N LEU A 19 -0.78 7.13 9.14
CA LEU A 19 -1.27 8.30 8.39
C LEU A 19 -1.91 7.91 7.05
N ILE A 20 -1.43 6.84 6.42
CA ILE A 20 -1.92 6.38 5.11
C ILE A 20 -2.99 5.29 5.26
N GLY A 21 -2.79 4.30 6.12
CA GLY A 21 -3.49 3.02 6.06
C GLY A 21 -5.00 3.06 6.31
N TRP A 22 -5.50 4.07 7.02
CA TRP A 22 -6.92 4.22 7.35
C TRP A 22 -7.81 4.41 6.11
N ILE A 23 -7.29 5.06 5.06
CA ILE A 23 -8.07 5.40 3.86
C ILE A 23 -8.59 4.18 3.11
N TYR A 24 -7.94 3.02 3.27
CA TYR A 24 -8.32 1.77 2.60
C TYR A 24 -9.51 1.07 3.28
N TRP A 25 -9.99 1.61 4.39
CA TRP A 25 -11.15 1.12 5.14
C TRP A 25 -12.12 2.23 5.55
N ASP A 26 -11.92 3.45 5.04
CA ASP A 26 -12.71 4.61 5.42
C ASP A 26 -14.15 4.50 4.88
N PRO A 27 -15.18 4.62 5.73
CA PRO A 27 -16.58 4.53 5.28
C PRO A 27 -16.94 5.61 4.25
N ARG A 28 -16.36 6.80 4.38
CA ARG A 28 -16.62 7.90 3.46
C ARG A 28 -15.97 7.65 2.09
N ALA A 29 -14.75 7.11 2.06
CA ALA A 29 -14.14 6.65 0.82
C ALA A 29 -15.01 5.59 0.12
N ILE A 30 -15.48 4.57 0.86
CA ILE A 30 -16.38 3.53 0.32
C ILE A 30 -17.64 4.16 -0.30
N GLU A 31 -18.27 5.10 0.39
CA GLU A 31 -19.44 5.83 -0.11
C GLU A 31 -19.13 6.59 -1.42
N LEU A 32 -18.01 7.31 -1.48
CA LEU A 32 -17.61 8.06 -2.66
C LEU A 32 -17.29 7.15 -3.85
N TYR A 33 -16.67 5.99 -3.64
CA TYR A 33 -16.49 5.01 -4.72
C TYR A 33 -17.81 4.40 -5.18
N ALA A 34 -18.76 4.19 -4.27
CA ALA A 34 -20.11 3.77 -4.65
C ALA A 34 -20.84 4.83 -5.48
N GLN A 35 -20.61 6.12 -5.21
CA GLN A 35 -21.14 7.22 -6.02
C GLN A 35 -20.51 7.29 -7.42
N LEU A 36 -19.30 6.77 -7.63
CA LEU A 36 -18.73 6.53 -8.96
C LEU A 36 -19.36 5.34 -9.69
N GLY A 37 -20.28 4.61 -9.06
CA GLY A 37 -20.95 3.44 -9.63
C GLY A 37 -20.30 2.10 -9.27
N ILE A 38 -19.18 2.08 -8.53
CA ILE A 38 -18.53 0.83 -8.09
C ILE A 38 -19.37 0.19 -6.97
N PRO A 39 -19.96 -1.01 -7.16
CA PRO A 39 -20.89 -1.59 -6.21
C PRO A 39 -20.29 -1.71 -4.80
N ASN A 40 -20.85 -0.99 -3.82
CA ASN A 40 -20.37 -0.95 -2.42
C ASN A 40 -18.86 -0.62 -2.28
N GLY A 41 -18.26 0.10 -3.23
CA GLY A 41 -16.82 0.35 -3.27
C GLY A 41 -15.98 -0.92 -3.44
N THR A 42 -16.55 -2.02 -3.93
CA THR A 42 -15.85 -3.31 -4.03
C THR A 42 -14.51 -3.16 -4.79
N GLY A 43 -13.43 -3.66 -4.19
CA GLY A 43 -12.10 -3.62 -4.80
C GLY A 43 -11.43 -2.23 -4.81
N TYR A 44 -12.06 -1.19 -4.23
CA TYR A 44 -11.51 0.17 -4.29
C TYR A 44 -10.12 0.28 -3.68
N TYR A 45 -9.78 -0.53 -2.66
CA TYR A 45 -8.44 -0.45 -2.07
C TYR A 45 -7.34 -0.73 -3.11
N VAL A 46 -7.58 -1.70 -4.02
CA VAL A 46 -6.63 -2.01 -5.11
C VAL A 46 -6.66 -0.88 -6.12
N ALA A 47 -7.84 -0.52 -6.61
CA ALA A 47 -7.98 0.46 -7.67
C ALA A 47 -7.44 1.84 -7.25
N SER A 48 -7.75 2.31 -6.04
CA SER A 48 -7.32 3.60 -5.50
C SER A 48 -5.83 3.71 -5.22
N ARG A 49 -5.21 2.64 -4.69
CA ARG A 49 -3.77 2.56 -4.47
C ARG A 49 -3.03 2.46 -5.79
N ALA A 50 -3.51 1.63 -6.71
CA ALA A 50 -2.83 1.34 -7.96
C ALA A 50 -3.12 2.35 -9.08
N ALA A 51 -4.06 3.28 -8.90
CA ALA A 51 -4.54 4.17 -9.96
C ALA A 51 -3.43 4.82 -10.83
N PRO A 52 -2.30 5.31 -10.28
CA PRO A 52 -1.22 5.84 -11.11
C PRO A 52 -0.51 4.81 -12.01
N LEU A 53 -0.50 3.54 -11.60
CA LEU A 53 0.13 2.42 -12.34
C LEU A 53 -0.85 1.68 -13.26
N LEU A 54 -2.16 1.81 -13.05
CA LEU A 54 -3.19 1.09 -13.81
C LEU A 54 -3.20 1.32 -15.33
N PRO A 55 -2.73 2.45 -15.88
CA PRO A 55 -2.53 2.56 -17.33
C PRO A 55 -1.61 1.47 -17.93
N ALA A 56 -0.73 0.84 -17.13
CA ALA A 56 0.11 -0.28 -17.55
C ALA A 56 -0.58 -1.65 -17.43
N GLY A 57 -1.83 -1.71 -16.94
CA GLY A 57 -2.64 -2.92 -16.83
C GLY A 57 -2.54 -3.66 -15.49
N HIS A 58 -3.53 -4.51 -15.21
CA HIS A 58 -3.67 -5.23 -13.94
C HIS A 58 -2.49 -6.18 -13.64
N GLN A 59 -1.82 -6.73 -14.65
CA GLN A 59 -0.63 -7.58 -14.48
C GLN A 59 0.57 -6.79 -13.93
N ALA A 60 0.77 -5.55 -14.39
CA ALA A 60 1.81 -4.67 -13.85
C ALA A 60 1.55 -4.35 -12.37
N VAL A 61 0.30 -4.11 -12.00
CA VAL A 61 -0.12 -3.93 -10.60
C VAL A 61 0.08 -5.20 -9.79
N SER A 62 -0.24 -6.37 -10.35
CA SER A 62 -0.02 -7.65 -9.67
C SER A 62 1.45 -7.91 -9.36
N ALA A 63 2.35 -7.58 -10.29
CA ALA A 63 3.79 -7.67 -10.06
C ALA A 63 4.23 -6.69 -8.96
N ALA A 64 3.76 -5.44 -9.01
CA ALA A 64 4.12 -4.40 -8.05
C ALA A 64 3.58 -4.66 -6.63
N PHE A 65 2.39 -5.23 -6.50
CA PHE A 65 1.73 -5.44 -5.20
C PHE A 65 2.18 -6.71 -4.48
N TYR A 66 2.97 -7.56 -5.14
CA TYR A 66 3.73 -8.71 -4.64
C TYR A 66 2.94 -9.76 -3.83
N SER A 67 2.41 -9.38 -2.68
CA SER A 67 1.73 -10.25 -1.72
C SER A 67 0.27 -10.52 -2.05
N ILE A 68 -0.40 -9.70 -2.86
CA ILE A 68 -1.84 -9.83 -3.17
C ILE A 68 -2.05 -10.79 -4.36
N HIS A 69 -3.03 -11.69 -4.23
CA HIS A 69 -3.33 -12.67 -5.26
C HIS A 69 -3.72 -12.01 -6.61
N PRO A 70 -3.11 -12.42 -7.74
CA PRO A 70 -3.33 -11.79 -9.06
C PRO A 70 -4.79 -11.73 -9.50
N LYS A 71 -5.55 -12.82 -9.29
CA LYS A 71 -7.00 -12.86 -9.63
C LYS A 71 -7.83 -11.84 -8.85
N PHE A 72 -7.46 -11.51 -7.62
CA PHE A 72 -8.16 -10.49 -6.85
C PHE A 72 -7.87 -9.09 -7.40
N ILE A 73 -6.63 -8.85 -7.83
CA ILE A 73 -6.24 -7.60 -8.51
C ILE A 73 -6.98 -7.47 -9.84
N GLU A 74 -6.97 -8.51 -10.67
CA GLU A 74 -7.71 -8.56 -11.93
C GLU A 74 -9.19 -8.24 -11.70
N PHE A 75 -9.85 -8.93 -10.76
CA PHE A 75 -11.24 -8.67 -10.40
C PHE A 75 -11.49 -7.20 -10.01
N ALA A 76 -10.69 -6.65 -9.09
CA ALA A 76 -10.86 -5.30 -8.60
C ALA A 76 -10.65 -4.24 -9.71
N VAL A 77 -9.68 -4.47 -10.59
CA VAL A 77 -9.37 -3.57 -11.71
C VAL A 77 -10.45 -3.64 -12.78
N THR A 78 -10.84 -4.85 -13.18
CA THR A 78 -11.89 -5.06 -14.20
C THR A 78 -13.25 -4.55 -13.74
N LEU A 79 -13.56 -4.61 -12.44
CA LEU A 79 -14.76 -3.98 -11.92
C LEU A 79 -14.64 -2.45 -11.99
N ALA A 80 -13.52 -1.89 -11.55
CA ALA A 80 -13.35 -0.44 -11.49
C ALA A 80 -13.37 0.24 -12.87
N GLU A 81 -12.76 -0.37 -13.91
CA GLU A 81 -12.72 0.19 -15.28
C GLU A 81 -14.10 0.27 -15.95
N GLN A 82 -15.07 -0.53 -15.49
CA GLN A 82 -16.45 -0.47 -16.00
C GLN A 82 -17.20 0.79 -15.54
N HIS A 83 -16.72 1.47 -14.50
CA HIS A 83 -17.45 2.52 -13.81
C HIS A 83 -16.75 3.88 -13.83
N ALA A 84 -15.41 3.91 -13.78
CA ALA A 84 -14.68 5.15 -13.59
C ALA A 84 -13.32 5.13 -14.29
N SER A 85 -12.82 6.32 -14.65
CA SER A 85 -11.44 6.47 -15.09
C SER A 85 -10.47 6.38 -13.90
N TRP A 86 -9.20 6.05 -14.17
CA TRP A 86 -8.15 6.05 -13.14
C TRP A 86 -7.90 7.42 -12.52
N SER A 87 -8.16 8.49 -13.28
CA SER A 87 -8.18 9.87 -12.78
C SER A 87 -9.33 10.10 -11.79
N ASP A 88 -10.55 9.63 -12.09
CA ASP A 88 -11.70 9.79 -11.18
C ASP A 88 -11.48 9.03 -9.87
N ILE A 89 -10.95 7.81 -9.97
CA ILE A 89 -10.57 7.00 -8.81
C ILE A 89 -9.54 7.71 -7.95
N SER A 90 -8.50 8.30 -8.56
CA SER A 90 -7.51 9.10 -7.81
C SER A 90 -8.10 10.36 -7.20
N ALA A 91 -9.02 11.03 -7.90
CA ALA A 91 -9.69 12.23 -7.40
C ALA A 91 -10.57 11.91 -6.19
N VAL A 92 -11.33 10.81 -6.22
CA VAL A 92 -12.14 10.36 -5.09
C VAL A 92 -11.27 9.99 -3.88
N ARG A 93 -10.14 9.29 -4.07
CA ARG A 93 -9.17 9.06 -2.99
C ARG A 93 -8.75 10.39 -2.35
N ASN A 94 -8.36 11.36 -3.19
CA ASN A 94 -7.85 12.65 -2.71
C ASN A 94 -8.93 13.44 -1.95
N GLN A 95 -10.17 13.42 -2.43
CA GLN A 95 -11.31 14.00 -1.73
C GLN A 95 -11.51 13.34 -0.36
N ALA A 96 -11.60 12.00 -0.32
CA ALA A 96 -11.81 11.24 0.91
C ALA A 96 -10.70 11.47 1.95
N VAL A 97 -9.43 11.53 1.50
CA VAL A 97 -8.29 11.88 2.36
C VAL A 97 -8.46 13.27 2.95
N GLY A 98 -8.77 14.27 2.11
CA GLY A 98 -8.93 15.66 2.55
C GLY A 98 -10.11 15.86 3.50
N GLU A 99 -11.23 15.18 3.27
CA GLU A 99 -12.38 15.19 4.17
C GLU A 99 -12.05 14.51 5.51
N GLY A 100 -11.48 13.30 5.45
CA GLY A 100 -11.21 12.50 6.65
C GLY A 100 -10.13 13.12 7.55
N LEU A 101 -9.04 13.66 7.01
CA LEU A 101 -8.01 14.33 7.82
C LEU A 101 -8.59 15.53 8.58
N ARG A 102 -9.35 16.39 7.88
CA ARG A 102 -9.97 17.57 8.48
C ARG A 102 -11.05 17.22 9.51
N GLN A 103 -11.75 16.10 9.30
CA GLN A 103 -12.80 15.66 10.21
C GLN A 103 -12.23 15.00 11.47
N TYR A 104 -11.26 14.09 11.33
CA TYR A 104 -10.86 13.20 12.42
C TYR A 104 -9.61 13.67 13.16
N VAL A 105 -8.72 14.39 12.49
CA VAL A 105 -7.45 14.87 13.06
C VAL A 105 -7.14 16.31 12.60
N PRO A 106 -8.07 17.27 12.79
CA PRO A 106 -7.85 18.66 12.37
C PRO A 106 -6.58 19.28 12.98
N GLU A 107 -6.18 18.82 14.17
CA GLU A 107 -5.04 19.33 14.93
C GLU A 107 -3.67 19.05 14.31
N ILE A 108 -3.57 18.16 13.30
CA ILE A 108 -2.30 17.90 12.59
C ILE A 108 -2.29 18.51 11.18
N CYS A 109 -3.41 19.06 10.71
CA CYS A 109 -3.58 19.42 9.31
C CYS A 109 -2.63 20.54 8.87
N ASN A 110 -2.51 21.61 9.68
CA ASN A 110 -1.65 22.75 9.36
C ASN A 110 -0.17 22.35 9.36
N GLU A 111 0.25 21.57 10.35
CA GLU A 111 1.61 21.07 10.47
C GLU A 111 1.97 20.15 9.31
N LEU A 112 1.09 19.20 8.96
CA LEU A 112 1.29 18.31 7.83
C LEU A 112 1.38 19.08 6.50
N GLU A 113 0.46 20.02 6.28
CA GLU A 113 0.48 20.89 5.10
C GLU A 113 1.76 21.72 5.02
N SER A 114 2.25 22.27 6.14
CA SER A 114 3.50 23.05 6.18
C SER A 114 4.73 22.25 5.76
N MET A 115 4.67 20.91 5.86
CA MET A 115 5.74 20.00 5.45
C MET A 115 5.68 19.59 3.98
N ARG A 116 4.65 20.00 3.22
CA ARG A 116 4.38 19.55 1.84
C ARG A 116 5.62 19.59 0.95
N ASP A 117 6.28 20.75 0.88
CA ASP A 117 7.38 20.97 -0.07
C ASP A 117 8.62 20.16 0.32
N GLU A 118 8.89 20.04 1.63
CA GLU A 118 9.99 19.23 2.15
C GLU A 118 9.76 17.73 1.95
N LEU A 119 8.53 17.26 2.15
CA LEU A 119 8.15 15.87 1.90
C LEU A 119 8.29 15.50 0.42
N TRP A 120 7.87 16.39 -0.49
CA TRP A 120 8.08 16.19 -1.92
C TRP A 120 9.55 16.24 -2.30
N ARG A 121 10.35 17.15 -1.72
CA ARG A 121 11.80 17.19 -1.91
C ARG A 121 12.45 15.86 -1.52
N VAL A 122 12.02 15.26 -0.41
CA VAL A 122 12.46 13.93 0.01
C VAL A 122 12.02 12.87 -0.99
N ALA A 123 10.73 12.81 -1.35
CA ALA A 123 10.22 11.84 -2.31
C ALA A 123 10.95 11.91 -3.66
N ASP A 124 11.23 13.11 -4.16
CA ASP A 124 11.94 13.33 -5.42
C ASP A 124 13.41 12.88 -5.35
N SER A 125 14.03 12.90 -4.17
CA SER A 125 15.42 12.47 -3.96
C SER A 125 15.61 10.95 -3.87
N LEU A 126 14.53 10.18 -3.70
CA LEU A 126 14.61 8.73 -3.51
C LEU A 126 14.94 7.99 -4.82
N PRO A 127 15.75 6.91 -4.77
CA PRO A 127 16.12 6.14 -5.95
C PRO A 127 14.94 5.34 -6.50
N GLU A 128 14.70 5.42 -7.81
CA GLU A 128 13.51 4.82 -8.44
C GLU A 128 13.71 3.41 -9.00
N SER A 129 14.94 3.00 -9.31
CA SER A 129 15.18 1.76 -10.06
C SER A 129 14.62 0.55 -9.32
N GLY A 130 13.67 -0.16 -9.93
CA GLY A 130 12.96 -1.30 -9.33
C GLY A 130 11.82 -0.92 -8.38
N ARG A 131 11.50 0.37 -8.21
CA ARG A 131 10.42 0.88 -7.35
C ARG A 131 9.27 1.43 -8.20
N VAL A 132 8.60 0.52 -8.90
CA VAL A 132 7.60 0.85 -9.92
C VAL A 132 6.36 1.54 -9.35
N CYS A 133 5.88 1.13 -8.17
CA CYS A 133 4.70 1.74 -7.56
C CYS A 133 5.03 3.16 -7.09
N PHE A 134 6.18 3.32 -6.43
CA PHE A 134 6.72 4.63 -6.08
C PHE A 134 6.87 5.55 -7.30
N ALA A 135 7.50 5.07 -8.37
CA ALA A 135 7.74 5.88 -9.57
C ALA A 135 6.42 6.37 -10.18
N ALA A 136 5.41 5.50 -10.26
CA ALA A 136 4.07 5.86 -10.72
C ALA A 136 3.41 6.91 -9.82
N HIS A 137 3.51 6.78 -8.50
CA HIS A 137 3.00 7.79 -7.56
C HIS A 137 3.76 9.12 -7.63
N ARG A 138 5.08 9.07 -7.85
CA ARG A 138 5.93 10.26 -7.98
C ARG A 138 5.61 11.05 -9.26
N GLN A 139 5.29 10.35 -10.35
CA GLN A 139 4.89 10.97 -11.62
C GLN A 139 3.49 11.61 -11.54
N ALA A 140 2.62 11.11 -10.67
CA ALA A 140 1.24 11.59 -10.58
C ALA A 140 1.16 13.11 -10.30
N PRO A 141 0.15 13.82 -10.83
CA PRO A 141 0.02 15.26 -10.61
C PRO A 141 -0.08 15.60 -9.11
N ARG A 142 0.69 16.63 -8.71
CA ARG A 142 0.54 17.28 -7.41
C ARG A 142 -0.77 18.07 -7.41
N VAL A 143 -1.49 18.06 -6.29
CA VAL A 143 -2.77 18.75 -6.14
C VAL A 143 -2.60 20.08 -5.42
N GLU A 144 -3.50 21.03 -5.68
CA GLU A 144 -3.49 22.37 -5.08
C GLU A 144 -3.79 22.36 -3.57
N ASP A 145 -4.63 21.42 -3.11
CA ASP A 145 -4.90 21.22 -1.69
C ASP A 145 -3.60 20.80 -0.97
N GLY A 146 -3.02 21.71 -0.19
CA GLY A 146 -1.70 21.54 0.41
C GLY A 146 -1.64 20.37 1.40
N LEU A 147 -2.71 20.16 2.17
CA LEU A 147 -2.85 19.04 3.10
C LEU A 147 -2.85 17.70 2.35
N VAL A 148 -3.67 17.58 1.30
CA VAL A 148 -3.75 16.35 0.50
C VAL A 148 -2.44 16.12 -0.26
N SER A 149 -1.80 17.19 -0.76
CA SER A 149 -0.51 17.11 -1.43
C SER A 149 0.60 16.60 -0.50
N ALA A 150 0.64 17.06 0.75
CA ALA A 150 1.55 16.55 1.77
C ALA A 150 1.28 15.05 2.07
N TRP A 151 0.01 14.65 2.19
CA TRP A 151 -0.36 13.24 2.36
C TRP A 151 0.11 12.38 1.18
N LEU A 152 -0.05 12.86 -0.06
CA LEU A 152 0.42 12.17 -1.26
C LEU A 152 1.94 12.01 -1.29
N ALA A 153 2.70 12.99 -0.82
CA ALA A 153 4.15 12.88 -0.66
C ALA A 153 4.52 11.78 0.34
N VAL A 154 3.85 11.71 1.51
CA VAL A 154 4.05 10.62 2.47
C VAL A 154 3.67 9.27 1.88
N ASN A 155 2.56 9.20 1.13
CA ASN A 155 2.15 7.97 0.44
C ASN A 155 3.21 7.54 -0.58
N CYS A 156 3.76 8.46 -1.36
CA CYS A 156 4.84 8.19 -2.31
C CYS A 156 6.08 7.58 -1.60
N ILE A 157 6.54 8.19 -0.49
CA ILE A 157 7.65 7.66 0.32
C ILE A 157 7.31 6.27 0.91
N ARG A 158 6.05 6.07 1.34
CA ARG A 158 5.58 4.77 1.81
C ARG A 158 5.63 3.71 0.71
N GLU A 159 5.22 4.03 -0.51
CA GLU A 159 5.31 3.09 -1.64
C GLU A 159 6.76 2.78 -2.01
N TRP A 160 7.69 3.74 -1.90
CA TRP A 160 9.13 3.47 -2.07
C TRP A 160 9.65 2.41 -1.08
N ARG A 161 9.22 2.53 0.18
CA ARG A 161 9.55 1.55 1.22
C ARG A 161 8.91 0.19 0.94
N GLY A 162 7.65 0.19 0.48
CA GLY A 162 6.92 -1.02 0.08
C GLY A 162 7.63 -1.78 -1.05
N ASP A 163 7.96 -1.08 -2.13
CA ASP A 163 8.71 -1.65 -3.25
C ASP A 163 10.09 -2.17 -2.79
N THR A 164 10.75 -1.47 -1.85
CA THR A 164 12.03 -1.91 -1.29
C THR A 164 11.88 -3.19 -0.46
N HIS A 165 10.82 -3.34 0.33
CA HIS A 165 10.53 -4.60 1.03
C HIS A 165 10.34 -5.74 0.03
N PHE A 166 9.58 -5.51 -1.05
CA PHE A 166 9.35 -6.53 -2.07
C PHE A 166 10.61 -6.89 -2.86
N ALA A 167 11.51 -5.93 -3.10
CA ALA A 167 12.81 -6.21 -3.70
C ALA A 167 13.66 -7.15 -2.82
N VAL A 168 13.66 -6.95 -1.49
CA VAL A 168 14.36 -7.84 -0.55
C VAL A 168 13.73 -9.23 -0.52
N LEU A 169 12.39 -9.32 -0.50
CA LEU A 169 11.72 -10.63 -0.56
C LEU A 169 12.04 -11.36 -1.86
N THR A 170 12.05 -10.63 -2.98
CA THR A 170 12.42 -11.20 -4.30
C THR A 170 13.87 -11.67 -4.34
N SER A 171 14.81 -10.93 -3.76
CA SER A 171 16.23 -11.33 -3.76
C SER A 171 16.50 -12.59 -2.93
N GLU A 172 15.61 -12.89 -1.99
CA GLU A 172 15.67 -14.07 -1.13
C GLU A 172 14.72 -15.19 -1.60
N ASP A 173 14.17 -15.11 -2.81
CA ASP A 173 13.20 -16.08 -3.35
C ASP A 173 12.03 -16.37 -2.38
N ILE A 174 11.54 -15.35 -1.66
CA ILE A 174 10.41 -15.48 -0.75
C ILE A 174 9.12 -15.24 -1.52
N SER A 175 8.32 -16.27 -1.73
CA SER A 175 7.05 -16.16 -2.46
C SER A 175 6.02 -15.27 -1.76
N ARG A 176 4.97 -14.86 -2.49
CA ARG A 176 3.86 -14.04 -1.98
C ARG A 176 3.19 -14.59 -0.72
N VAL A 177 3.04 -15.92 -0.63
CA VAL A 177 2.34 -16.59 0.47
C VAL A 177 3.25 -16.66 1.68
N GLN A 178 4.52 -16.99 1.47
CA GLN A 178 5.55 -16.99 2.51
C GLN A 178 5.75 -15.60 3.11
N ALA A 179 5.77 -14.56 2.27
CA ALA A 179 5.81 -13.18 2.74
C ALA A 179 4.64 -12.86 3.70
N GLY A 180 3.44 -13.36 3.38
CA GLY A 180 2.27 -13.25 4.25
C GLY A 180 2.45 -13.98 5.58
N ILE A 181 2.95 -15.22 5.55
CA ILE A 181 3.21 -16.04 6.75
C ILE A 181 4.27 -15.40 7.66
N LEU A 182 5.41 -14.99 7.10
CA LEU A 182 6.50 -14.36 7.85
C LEU A 182 6.06 -13.04 8.49
N HIS A 183 5.30 -12.23 7.74
CA HIS A 183 4.75 -10.98 8.25
C HIS A 183 3.73 -11.22 9.37
N ASP A 184 2.88 -12.24 9.22
CA ASP A 184 1.91 -12.64 10.24
C ASP A 184 2.60 -13.05 11.54
N ALA A 185 3.64 -13.88 11.45
CA ALA A 185 4.44 -14.30 12.61
C ALA A 185 5.13 -13.11 13.28
N HIS A 186 5.73 -12.20 12.50
CA HIS A 186 6.39 -11.01 13.03
C HIS A 186 5.44 -10.09 13.81
N LEU A 187 4.20 -9.94 13.35
CA LEU A 187 3.18 -9.10 13.99
C LEU A 187 2.26 -9.85 14.95
N ASN A 188 2.37 -11.18 15.02
CA ASN A 188 1.52 -12.08 15.78
C ASN A 188 0.02 -11.94 15.45
N TYR A 189 -0.33 -12.06 14.17
CA TYR A 189 -1.70 -11.88 13.67
C TYR A 189 -2.56 -13.15 13.56
N GLY A 190 -2.03 -14.31 13.92
CA GLY A 190 -2.80 -15.55 14.05
C GLY A 190 -3.17 -16.22 12.72
N GLY A 191 -2.36 -16.03 11.69
CA GLY A 191 -2.47 -16.67 10.37
C GLY A 191 -3.36 -15.92 9.36
N TRP A 192 -3.87 -14.75 9.72
CA TRP A 192 -4.82 -13.99 8.90
C TRP A 192 -4.20 -13.39 7.64
N ILE A 193 -2.93 -12.96 7.68
CA ILE A 193 -2.37 -12.13 6.62
C ILE A 193 -2.32 -12.85 5.27
N ALA A 194 -1.80 -14.07 5.18
CA ALA A 194 -1.73 -14.81 3.92
C ALA A 194 -3.13 -15.04 3.30
N GLN A 195 -4.11 -15.38 4.15
CA GLN A 195 -5.50 -15.61 3.73
C GLN A 195 -6.17 -14.31 3.24
N SER A 196 -5.97 -13.20 3.97
CA SER A 196 -6.49 -11.87 3.59
C SER A 196 -5.99 -11.40 2.22
N ARG A 197 -4.88 -11.98 1.75
CA ARG A 197 -4.25 -11.69 0.47
C ARG A 197 -4.59 -12.72 -0.62
N GLY A 198 -5.44 -13.70 -0.32
CA GLY A 198 -5.97 -14.67 -1.27
C GLY A 198 -5.22 -16.00 -1.34
N ALA A 199 -4.43 -16.36 -0.32
CA ALA A 199 -3.90 -17.72 -0.21
C ALA A 199 -4.97 -18.67 0.35
N ASP A 200 -5.17 -19.81 -0.30
CA ASP A 200 -5.98 -20.90 0.23
C ASP A 200 -5.16 -21.81 1.16
N VAL A 201 -5.83 -22.79 1.76
CA VAL A 201 -5.21 -23.72 2.72
C VAL A 201 -4.06 -24.50 2.08
N GLU A 202 -4.24 -24.97 0.84
CA GLU A 202 -3.21 -25.73 0.11
C GLU A 202 -1.96 -24.89 -0.14
N ALA A 203 -2.13 -23.65 -0.61
CA ALA A 203 -1.02 -22.72 -0.83
C ALA A 203 -0.29 -22.39 0.48
N ILE A 204 -1.01 -22.25 1.60
CA ILE A 204 -0.41 -22.02 2.92
C ILE A 204 0.38 -23.25 3.38
N THR A 205 -0.18 -24.45 3.25
CA THR A 205 0.51 -25.70 3.59
C THR A 205 1.80 -25.85 2.77
N GLN A 206 1.73 -25.62 1.46
CA GLN A 206 2.91 -25.70 0.59
C GLN A 206 3.96 -24.64 0.93
N ALA A 207 3.53 -23.42 1.28
CA ALA A 207 4.44 -22.34 1.67
C ALA A 207 5.15 -22.62 3.00
N PHE A 208 4.46 -23.21 3.99
CA PHE A 208 5.10 -23.67 5.22
C PHE A 208 6.12 -24.78 4.95
N ALA A 209 5.78 -25.79 4.14
CA ALA A 209 6.72 -26.86 3.78
C ALA A 209 8.00 -26.31 3.12
N ASP A 210 7.87 -25.31 2.25
CA ASP A 210 9.05 -24.65 1.64
C ASP A 210 9.86 -23.85 2.68
N LEU A 211 9.20 -23.10 3.57
CA LEU A 211 9.88 -22.39 4.66
C LEU A 211 10.63 -23.34 5.61
N GLU A 212 10.03 -24.48 5.95
CA GLU A 212 10.64 -25.53 6.77
C GLU A 212 11.87 -26.13 6.09
N SER A 213 11.79 -26.41 4.78
CA SER A 213 12.94 -26.91 4.01
C SER A 213 14.12 -25.94 4.00
N ARG A 214 13.85 -24.65 4.24
CA ARG A 214 14.81 -23.55 4.31
C ARG A 214 15.22 -23.19 5.74
N GLY A 215 14.70 -23.87 6.75
CA GLY A 215 14.97 -23.59 8.17
C GLY A 215 14.41 -22.25 8.67
N LEU A 216 13.37 -21.71 8.00
CA LEU A 216 12.66 -20.49 8.40
C LEU A 216 11.39 -20.79 9.20
N ALA A 217 11.00 -22.06 9.28
CA ALA A 217 9.88 -22.56 10.06
C ALA A 217 10.17 -23.98 10.56
N GLU A 218 9.44 -24.40 11.59
CA GLU A 218 9.42 -25.78 12.09
C GLU A 218 8.02 -26.10 12.63
N GLY A 219 7.42 -27.21 12.17
CA GLY A 219 6.13 -27.68 12.66
C GLY A 219 4.98 -26.71 12.40
N GLY A 220 5.02 -25.98 11.27
CA GLY A 220 4.03 -24.96 10.92
C GLY A 220 4.15 -23.65 11.71
N VAL A 221 5.29 -23.41 12.36
CA VAL A 221 5.58 -22.18 13.12
C VAL A 221 6.85 -21.55 12.57
N VAL A 222 6.85 -20.24 12.33
CA VAL A 222 8.04 -19.49 11.90
C VAL A 222 9.07 -19.47 13.03
N SER A 223 10.34 -19.75 12.69
CA SER A 223 11.47 -19.86 13.63
C SER A 223 11.98 -18.52 14.17
#